data_AF-A0A6A6ZE94-F1
#
_entry.id   AF-A0A6A6ZE94-F1
#
_cell.length_a   1.000
_cell.length_b   1.000
_cell.length_c   1.000
_cell.angle_alpha   90.00
_cell.angle_beta   90.00
_cell.angle_gamma   90.00
#
_symmetry.space_group_name_H-M   'P 1'
#
loop_
_entity.id
_entity.type
_entity.pdbx_description
1 polymer ?
#
loop_
_entity_poly.entity_id
_entity_poly.type
_entity_poly.pdbx_seq_one_letter_code
_entity_poly.pdbx_strand_id
1 'polypeptide(L)'
;MARHGKRGGNGGSGGGVPLVPAVTQATSSSAVGTPSASDAGSLDTGNVYFAQFAGFEQDYDATFLANFKRLAIQEAWPKKEQKARCPDAFDAEFDLQFGTNTKKLEAWQEMCKECGITPVPPSITQCKKALRKVNINIFNFLDHRRNPELFRLIIFPNIKKLRKYTVPSRMYPLKRAKEDTFIKALLRPVLFGNKNKV
;
A
#
# COMPACT_ATOMS: atom_id res chain seq x y z
N MET A 1 -42.57 34.38 -32.52
CA MET A 1 -43.14 33.86 -33.79
C MET A 1 -41.95 33.46 -34.65
N ALA A 2 -41.77 32.29 -35.27
CA ALA A 2 -42.46 31.01 -35.36
C ALA A 2 -41.37 29.97 -35.69
N ARG A 3 -41.35 28.81 -35.00
CA ARG A 3 -41.51 27.44 -35.55
C ARG A 3 -41.08 27.22 -37.02
N HIS A 4 -40.35 26.12 -37.24
CA HIS A 4 -40.50 24.97 -38.18
C HIS A 4 -39.10 24.33 -38.30
N GLY A 5 -38.84 23.06 -37.94
CA GLY A 5 -39.34 21.81 -38.56
C GLY A 5 -38.45 21.44 -39.76
N LYS A 6 -38.04 20.21 -40.10
CA LYS A 6 -38.14 18.85 -39.55
C LYS A 6 -37.31 17.96 -40.52
N ARG A 7 -36.57 16.96 -39.98
CA ARG A 7 -36.20 15.62 -40.53
C ARG A 7 -35.44 15.41 -41.86
N GLY A 8 -34.56 14.40 -41.77
CA GLY A 8 -34.23 13.40 -42.80
C GLY A 8 -32.77 13.48 -43.27
N GLY A 9 -31.95 12.44 -43.37
CA GLY A 9 -32.09 11.00 -43.18
C GLY A 9 -30.90 10.29 -43.86
N ASN A 10 -30.44 9.19 -43.25
CA ASN A 10 -29.79 8.01 -43.82
C ASN A 10 -28.39 8.06 -44.50
N GLY A 11 -27.55 7.06 -44.17
CA GLY A 11 -26.60 6.47 -45.13
C GLY A 11 -25.21 6.06 -44.63
N GLY A 12 -25.05 4.77 -44.23
CA GLY A 12 -23.86 3.92 -44.40
C GLY A 12 -22.61 4.19 -43.55
N SER A 13 -21.66 3.28 -43.34
CA SER A 13 -21.53 1.83 -43.55
C SER A 13 -20.15 1.44 -42.98
N GLY A 14 -20.03 0.25 -42.38
CA GLY A 14 -18.77 -0.49 -42.18
C GLY A 14 -17.89 -0.05 -40.99
N GLY A 15 -17.31 -0.92 -40.17
CA GLY A 15 -17.28 -2.38 -40.18
C GLY A 15 -16.21 -2.88 -39.19
N GLY A 16 -16.50 -4.02 -38.54
CA GLY A 16 -15.56 -4.96 -37.89
C GLY A 16 -14.78 -4.46 -36.66
N VAL A 17 -14.51 -5.25 -35.61
CA VAL A 17 -14.42 -6.72 -35.50
C VAL A 17 -14.76 -7.11 -34.04
N PRO A 18 -15.39 -8.26 -33.77
CA PRO A 18 -15.81 -8.70 -32.44
C PRO A 18 -14.81 -9.70 -31.81
N LEU A 19 -14.98 -10.04 -30.53
CA LEU A 19 -15.21 -11.42 -30.03
C LEU A 19 -14.90 -11.53 -28.54
N VAL A 20 -15.97 -11.55 -27.74
CA VAL A 20 -16.04 -12.16 -26.42
C VAL A 20 -16.32 -13.66 -26.60
N PRO A 21 -15.70 -14.57 -25.83
CA PRO A 21 -16.20 -15.94 -25.72
C PRO A 21 -17.29 -16.03 -24.66
N ALA A 22 -18.30 -16.84 -25.01
CA ALA A 22 -19.53 -17.09 -24.29
C ALA A 22 -19.32 -17.94 -23.02
N VAL A 23 -20.11 -17.61 -22.00
CA VAL A 23 -20.43 -18.49 -20.86
C VAL A 23 -21.49 -19.49 -21.31
N THR A 24 -21.23 -20.78 -21.13
CA THR A 24 -22.25 -21.83 -21.19
C THR A 24 -22.24 -22.56 -19.86
N GLN A 25 -23.40 -22.59 -19.19
CA GLN A 25 -23.63 -23.41 -18.00
C GLN A 25 -24.00 -24.83 -18.42
N ALA A 26 -23.50 -25.81 -17.68
CA ALA A 26 -24.11 -27.13 -17.53
C ALA A 26 -23.82 -27.69 -16.12
N THR A 27 -24.76 -28.49 -15.63
CA THR A 27 -25.09 -28.78 -14.24
C THR A 27 -24.57 -30.14 -13.74
N SER A 28 -24.28 -30.19 -12.43
CA SER A 28 -24.48 -31.26 -11.43
C SER A 28 -23.65 -32.58 -11.38
N SER A 29 -22.97 -32.72 -10.22
CA SER A 29 -22.99 -33.85 -9.25
C SER A 29 -21.88 -34.92 -9.20
N SER A 30 -21.11 -34.84 -8.09
CA SER A 30 -20.72 -35.88 -7.10
C SER A 30 -19.86 -37.11 -7.48
N ALA A 31 -18.65 -37.19 -6.90
CA ALA A 31 -18.17 -38.33 -6.07
C ALA A 31 -16.79 -38.06 -5.42
N VAL A 32 -16.54 -38.80 -4.33
CA VAL A 32 -15.55 -38.67 -3.25
C VAL A 32 -14.11 -39.07 -3.62
N GLY A 33 -13.11 -38.39 -3.01
CA GLY A 33 -11.71 -38.82 -2.94
C GLY A 33 -10.84 -37.93 -2.00
N THR A 34 -10.33 -38.54 -0.93
CA THR A 34 -9.50 -38.07 0.20
C THR A 34 -8.17 -37.36 -0.20
N PRO A 35 -7.57 -36.48 0.62
CA PRO A 35 -6.57 -35.50 0.16
C PRO A 35 -5.14 -36.05 0.18
N SER A 36 -4.35 -35.69 -0.83
CA SER A 36 -2.90 -35.87 -0.83
C SER A 36 -2.23 -34.52 -0.60
N ALA A 37 -1.68 -34.35 0.61
CA ALA A 37 -0.86 -33.22 0.99
C ALA A 37 0.58 -33.42 0.48
N SER A 38 1.13 -32.38 -0.15
CA SER A 38 2.56 -32.09 -0.38
C SER A 38 2.58 -30.67 -0.98
N ASP A 39 2.39 -29.62 -0.20
CA ASP A 39 3.42 -28.88 0.55
C ASP A 39 4.82 -28.89 -0.09
N ALA A 40 5.10 -27.83 -0.84
CA ALA A 40 6.39 -27.18 -0.91
C ALA A 40 6.13 -25.70 -1.24
N GLY A 41 6.32 -24.84 -0.25
CA GLY A 41 6.01 -23.42 -0.29
C GLY A 41 6.57 -22.71 -1.52
N SER A 42 5.68 -22.04 -2.25
CA SER A 42 6.05 -20.99 -3.18
C SER A 42 5.68 -19.67 -2.51
N LEU A 43 6.70 -19.00 -1.97
CA LEU A 43 6.68 -17.60 -1.54
C LEU A 43 6.43 -16.70 -2.76
N ASP A 44 5.26 -16.80 -3.39
CA ASP A 44 4.83 -15.82 -4.39
C ASP A 44 4.04 -14.72 -3.69
N THR A 45 4.70 -14.05 -2.75
CA THR A 45 4.34 -12.68 -2.36
C THR A 45 5.39 -11.76 -2.95
N GLY A 46 5.64 -11.92 -4.26
CA GLY A 46 6.39 -10.94 -5.03
C GLY A 46 5.73 -9.57 -4.86
N ASN A 47 6.52 -8.56 -4.52
CA ASN A 47 6.02 -7.19 -4.44
C ASN A 47 5.39 -6.81 -5.79
N VAL A 48 4.09 -6.52 -5.76
CA VAL A 48 3.28 -6.19 -6.95
C VAL A 48 3.87 -5.01 -7.74
N TYR A 49 4.56 -4.07 -7.09
CA TYR A 49 5.19 -2.94 -7.76
C TYR A 49 6.49 -3.32 -8.46
N PHE A 50 7.43 -3.97 -7.77
CA PHE A 50 8.75 -4.29 -8.36
C PHE A 50 8.66 -5.37 -9.44
N ALA A 51 7.69 -6.29 -9.34
CA ALA A 51 7.45 -7.32 -10.35
C ALA A 51 7.03 -6.75 -11.73
N GLN A 52 6.66 -5.46 -11.81
CA GLN A 52 6.29 -4.81 -13.08
C GLN A 52 7.50 -4.46 -13.96
N PHE A 53 8.72 -4.54 -13.42
CA PHE A 53 9.94 -4.12 -14.09
C PHE A 53 10.76 -5.34 -14.54
N ALA A 54 10.84 -5.52 -15.86
CA ALA A 54 11.53 -6.66 -16.45
C ALA A 54 13.02 -6.71 -16.01
N GLY A 55 13.47 -7.87 -15.56
CA GLY A 55 14.85 -8.10 -15.13
C GLY A 55 15.24 -7.45 -13.80
N PHE A 56 14.30 -6.78 -13.10
CA PHE A 56 14.56 -6.30 -11.75
C PHE A 56 14.25 -7.39 -10.71
N GLU A 57 15.28 -7.82 -9.99
CA GLU A 57 15.12 -8.72 -8.86
C GLU A 57 15.16 -7.95 -7.53
N GLN A 58 14.08 -8.08 -6.77
CA GLN A 58 13.98 -7.51 -5.42
C GLN A 58 14.89 -8.27 -4.46
N ASP A 59 15.63 -7.50 -3.67
CA ASP A 59 16.44 -8.01 -2.57
C ASP A 59 15.63 -7.98 -1.28
N TYR A 60 15.26 -9.17 -0.81
CA TYR A 60 14.41 -9.35 0.37
C TYR A 60 15.14 -9.04 1.69
N ASP A 61 16.46 -8.96 1.68
CA ASP A 61 17.29 -8.59 2.82
C ASP A 61 17.55 -7.07 2.87
N ALA A 62 17.11 -6.34 1.84
CA ALA A 62 17.23 -4.89 1.74
C ALA A 62 15.92 -4.15 2.09
N THR A 63 16.07 -2.95 2.66
CA THR A 63 14.94 -2.04 2.93
C THR A 63 14.17 -1.70 1.64
N PHE A 64 12.90 -1.36 1.75
CA PHE A 64 12.06 -0.89 0.66
C PHE A 64 12.74 0.24 -0.14
N LEU A 65 13.29 1.23 0.56
CA LEU A 65 13.95 2.37 -0.09
C LEU A 65 15.25 1.98 -0.79
N ALA A 66 15.96 0.95 -0.32
CA ALA A 66 17.15 0.45 -0.99
C ALA A 66 16.78 -0.27 -2.30
N ASN A 67 15.75 -1.11 -2.28
CA ASN A 67 15.19 -1.72 -3.48
C ASN A 67 14.68 -0.67 -4.48
N PHE A 68 13.90 0.31 -4.01
CA PHE A 68 13.41 1.39 -4.86
C PHE A 68 14.54 2.19 -5.50
N LYS A 69 15.62 2.47 -4.76
CA LYS A 69 16.80 3.17 -5.31
C LYS A 69 17.53 2.34 -6.37
N ARG A 70 17.68 1.02 -6.16
CA ARG A 70 18.26 0.12 -7.16
C ARG A 70 17.44 0.13 -8.44
N LEU A 71 16.12 -0.01 -8.32
CA LEU A 71 15.21 0.07 -9.45
C LEU A 71 15.33 1.41 -10.18
N ALA A 72 15.32 2.52 -9.45
CA ALA A 72 15.46 3.85 -10.02
C ALA A 72 16.79 4.04 -10.80
N ILE A 73 17.86 3.36 -10.38
CA ILE A 73 19.15 3.38 -11.09
C ILE A 73 19.05 2.55 -12.38
N GLN A 74 18.49 1.33 -12.30
CA GLN A 74 18.29 0.46 -13.46
C GLN A 74 17.47 1.14 -14.56
N GLU A 75 16.35 1.74 -14.17
CA GLU A 75 15.43 2.44 -15.09
C GLU A 75 15.89 3.86 -15.45
N ALA A 76 17.08 4.28 -14.95
CA ALA A 76 17.67 5.59 -15.18
C ALA A 76 16.74 6.79 -14.85
N TRP A 77 15.90 6.66 -13.83
CA TRP A 77 14.93 7.70 -13.47
C TRP A 77 15.60 8.96 -12.92
N PRO A 78 15.26 10.16 -13.43
CA PRO A 78 15.71 11.41 -12.83
C PRO A 78 15.08 11.61 -11.44
N LYS A 79 15.73 12.39 -10.56
CA LYS A 79 15.27 12.64 -9.18
C LYS A 79 13.80 13.09 -9.08
N LYS A 80 13.33 13.86 -10.07
CA LYS A 80 11.93 14.33 -10.15
C LYS A 80 10.96 13.16 -10.25
N GLU A 81 11.28 12.18 -11.10
CA GLU A 81 10.47 10.97 -11.31
C GLU A 81 10.56 10.03 -10.11
N GLN A 82 11.75 9.85 -9.54
CA GLN A 82 11.91 9.07 -8.30
C GLN A 82 11.03 9.60 -7.17
N LYS A 83 10.96 10.93 -7.01
CA LYS A 83 10.12 11.58 -5.99
C LYS A 83 8.61 11.38 -6.25
N ALA A 84 8.20 11.27 -7.51
CA ALA A 84 6.82 11.03 -7.88
C ALA A 84 6.43 9.55 -7.68
N ARG A 85 7.30 8.62 -8.09
CA ARG A 85 7.06 7.17 -8.06
C ARG A 85 7.24 6.53 -6.69
N CYS A 86 8.14 7.05 -5.84
CA CYS A 86 8.44 6.42 -4.54
C CYS A 86 7.19 6.25 -3.65
N PRO A 87 6.28 7.23 -3.54
CA PRO A 87 5.05 7.04 -2.79
C PRO A 87 4.07 6.06 -3.46
N ASP A 88 4.05 5.94 -4.79
CA ASP A 88 3.24 4.92 -5.48
C ASP A 88 3.72 3.51 -5.17
N ALA A 89 5.04 3.30 -5.25
CA ALA A 89 5.67 2.05 -4.89
C ALA A 89 5.44 1.70 -3.41
N PHE A 90 5.49 2.71 -2.54
CA PHE A 90 5.28 2.52 -1.11
C PHE A 90 3.85 2.12 -0.81
N ASP A 91 2.86 2.81 -1.40
CA ASP A 91 1.45 2.52 -1.16
C ASP A 91 1.09 1.11 -1.63
N ALA A 92 1.56 0.69 -2.81
CA ALA A 92 1.33 -0.65 -3.32
C ALA A 92 1.84 -1.73 -2.35
N GLU A 93 3.03 -1.53 -1.77
CA GLU A 93 3.57 -2.45 -0.77
C GLU A 93 2.86 -2.34 0.58
N PHE A 94 2.51 -1.14 1.01
CA PHE A 94 1.81 -0.95 2.27
C PHE A 94 0.42 -1.61 2.23
N ASP A 95 -0.31 -1.46 1.13
CA ASP A 95 -1.61 -2.10 0.93
C ASP A 95 -1.51 -3.62 0.88
N LEU A 96 -0.43 -4.16 0.32
CA LEU A 96 -0.16 -5.61 0.32
C LEU A 96 0.08 -6.13 1.73
N GLN A 97 0.87 -5.42 2.53
CA GLN A 97 1.30 -5.89 3.85
C GLN A 97 0.28 -5.63 4.97
N PHE A 98 -0.45 -4.52 4.92
CA PHE A 98 -1.42 -4.11 5.95
C PHE A 98 -2.87 -4.29 5.52
N GLY A 99 -3.11 -4.58 4.23
CA GLY A 99 -4.43 -4.61 3.64
C GLY A 99 -5.04 -3.21 3.48
N THR A 100 -6.13 -3.14 2.73
CA THR A 100 -6.85 -1.88 2.46
C THR A 100 -8.13 -1.72 3.29
N ASN A 101 -8.51 -2.75 4.06
CA ASN A 101 -9.78 -2.74 4.79
C ASN A 101 -9.69 -2.01 6.13
N THR A 102 -9.76 -0.69 6.05
CA THR A 102 -9.71 0.24 7.19
C THR A 102 -10.94 0.18 8.11
N LYS A 103 -11.96 -0.64 7.78
CA LYS A 103 -13.20 -0.81 8.57
C LYS A 103 -13.17 -2.03 9.49
N LYS A 104 -12.18 -2.92 9.36
CA LYS A 104 -12.02 -4.09 10.25
C LYS A 104 -11.25 -3.69 11.51
N LEU A 105 -11.82 -3.96 12.68
CA LEU A 105 -11.20 -3.63 13.97
C LEU A 105 -9.88 -4.37 14.16
N GLU A 106 -9.84 -5.62 13.71
CA GLU A 106 -8.74 -6.56 13.87
C GLU A 106 -7.45 -6.00 13.24
N ALA A 107 -7.54 -5.42 12.04
CA ALA A 107 -6.41 -4.77 11.38
C ALA A 107 -5.81 -3.63 12.21
N TRP A 108 -6.67 -2.80 12.83
CA TRP A 108 -6.21 -1.72 13.72
C TRP A 108 -5.59 -2.24 15.01
N GLN A 109 -6.16 -3.30 15.57
CA GLN A 109 -5.68 -3.92 16.80
C GLN A 109 -4.32 -4.61 16.61
N GLU A 110 -4.12 -5.27 15.47
CA GLU A 110 -2.84 -5.86 15.09
C GLU A 110 -1.74 -4.80 14.98
N MET A 111 -2.01 -3.70 14.27
CA MET A 111 -1.09 -2.55 14.24
C MET A 111 -0.80 -2.00 15.64
N CYS A 112 -1.81 -1.95 16.52
CA CYS A 112 -1.59 -1.51 17.90
C CYS A 112 -0.64 -2.45 18.65
N LYS A 113 -0.82 -3.77 18.53
CA LYS A 113 0.04 -4.78 19.15
C LYS A 113 1.49 -4.64 18.68
N GLU A 114 1.71 -4.53 17.38
CA GLU A 114 3.06 -4.35 16.81
C GLU A 114 3.72 -3.06 17.26
N CYS A 115 2.94 -1.98 17.40
CA CYS A 115 3.42 -0.72 17.96
C CYS A 115 3.59 -0.76 19.49
N GLY A 116 3.43 -1.93 20.14
CA GLY A 116 3.60 -2.11 21.58
C GLY A 116 2.49 -1.50 22.44
N ILE A 117 1.32 -1.20 21.86
CA ILE A 117 0.19 -0.61 22.60
C ILE A 117 -0.52 -1.72 23.39
N THR A 118 -0.43 -1.63 24.72
CA THR A 118 -1.07 -2.55 25.66
C THR A 118 -1.76 -1.75 26.79
N PRO A 119 -3.02 -2.06 27.17
CA PRO A 119 -3.91 -3.03 26.53
C PRO A 119 -4.33 -2.59 25.12
N VAL A 120 -4.63 -3.56 24.26
CA VAL A 120 -5.08 -3.32 22.89
C VAL A 120 -6.48 -2.66 22.93
N PRO A 121 -6.69 -1.51 22.27
CA PRO A 121 -7.97 -0.82 22.38
C PRO A 121 -9.14 -1.58 21.71
N PRO A 122 -10.36 -1.52 22.27
CA PRO A 122 -11.51 -2.30 21.79
C PRO A 122 -12.26 -1.66 20.62
N SER A 123 -11.80 -0.53 20.08
CA SER A 123 -12.46 0.13 18.94
C SER A 123 -11.48 0.80 17.97
N ILE A 124 -11.88 0.94 16.71
CA ILE A 124 -11.08 1.57 15.65
C ILE A 124 -10.69 3.00 16.04
N THR A 125 -11.64 3.76 16.59
CA THR A 125 -11.40 5.13 17.02
C THR A 125 -10.36 5.22 18.13
N GLN A 126 -10.38 4.29 19.08
CA GLN A 126 -9.38 4.24 20.15
C GLN A 126 -8.02 3.76 19.65
N CYS A 127 -7.98 2.78 18.73
CA CYS A 127 -6.75 2.34 18.07
C CYS A 127 -6.07 3.52 17.33
N LYS A 128 -6.82 4.26 16.50
CA LYS A 128 -6.34 5.47 15.82
C LYS A 128 -5.81 6.51 16.81
N LYS A 129 -6.49 6.72 17.95
CA LYS A 129 -6.03 7.65 19.00
C LYS A 129 -4.72 7.20 19.64
N ALA A 130 -4.57 5.90 19.89
CA ALA A 130 -3.38 5.33 20.51
C ALA A 130 -2.18 5.37 19.56
N LEU A 131 -2.35 4.93 18.31
CA LEU A 131 -1.31 4.94 17.27
C LEU A 131 -0.73 6.33 17.03
N ARG A 132 -1.58 7.38 17.02
CA ARG A 132 -1.12 8.77 16.88
C ARG A 132 -0.15 9.24 17.97
N LYS A 133 -0.09 8.56 19.12
CA LYS A 133 0.83 8.87 20.22
C LYS A 133 2.18 8.18 20.06
N VAL A 134 2.23 7.12 19.25
CA VAL A 134 3.46 6.39 18.96
C VAL A 134 4.26 7.17 17.91
N ASN A 135 5.56 7.33 18.13
CA ASN A 135 6.43 7.96 17.15
C ASN A 135 7.17 6.87 16.39
N ILE A 136 6.68 6.48 15.23
CA ILE A 136 7.36 5.55 14.31
C ILE A 136 7.59 6.23 12.96
N ASN A 137 8.47 5.65 12.15
CA ASN A 137 8.57 5.98 10.73
C ASN A 137 7.91 4.88 9.91
N ILE A 138 7.00 5.23 9.00
CA ILE A 138 6.19 4.26 8.24
C ILE A 138 7.02 3.40 7.27
N PHE A 139 8.16 3.88 6.77
CA PHE A 139 9.06 3.05 5.96
C PHE A 139 9.70 1.94 6.78
N ASN A 140 10.21 2.28 7.98
CA ASN A 140 10.73 1.26 8.88
C ASN A 140 9.64 0.29 9.35
N PHE A 141 8.40 0.76 9.49
CA PHE A 141 7.30 -0.14 9.84
C PHE A 141 6.97 -1.12 8.71
N LEU A 142 6.95 -0.65 7.46
CA LEU A 142 6.83 -1.52 6.30
C LEU A 142 7.97 -2.54 6.23
N ASP A 143 9.22 -2.09 6.39
CA ASP A 143 10.39 -2.98 6.40
C ASP A 143 10.29 -4.04 7.51
N HIS A 144 9.87 -3.64 8.71
CA HIS A 144 9.64 -4.55 9.83
C HIS A 144 8.56 -5.60 9.52
N ARG A 145 7.45 -5.19 8.91
CA ARG A 145 6.38 -6.12 8.55
C ARG A 145 6.82 -7.12 7.49
N ARG A 146 7.61 -6.67 6.50
CA ARG A 146 8.15 -7.52 5.43
C ARG A 146 9.16 -8.55 5.95
N ASN A 147 10.04 -8.15 6.86
CA ASN A 147 11.05 -9.05 7.42
C ASN A 147 11.39 -8.65 8.88
N PRO A 148 10.64 -9.14 9.88
CA PRO A 148 10.76 -8.70 11.26
C PRO A 148 12.08 -9.11 11.93
N GLU A 149 12.70 -10.19 11.45
CA GLU A 149 13.98 -10.70 11.95
C GLU A 149 15.15 -9.78 11.54
N LEU A 150 15.10 -9.23 10.32
CA LEU A 150 16.13 -8.31 9.83
C LEU A 150 15.87 -6.86 10.23
N PHE A 151 14.61 -6.44 10.23
CA PHE A 151 14.23 -5.05 10.48
C PHE A 151 13.40 -4.94 11.74
N ARG A 152 14.04 -4.54 12.84
CA ARG A 152 13.30 -4.20 14.07
C ARG A 152 12.46 -2.93 13.86
N LEU A 153 11.22 -2.94 14.35
CA LEU A 153 10.41 -1.73 14.47
C LEU A 153 11.02 -0.75 15.47
N ILE A 154 11.25 0.48 15.03
CA ILE A 154 11.82 1.54 15.85
C ILE A 154 10.71 2.45 16.37
N ILE A 155 10.42 2.33 17.67
CA ILE A 155 9.56 3.25 18.39
C ILE A 155 10.43 4.36 18.99
N PHE A 156 10.30 5.57 18.46
CA PHE A 156 11.08 6.71 18.91
C PHE A 156 10.49 7.29 20.21
N PRO A 157 11.34 7.62 21.21
CA PRO A 157 10.87 8.18 22.47
C PRO A 157 10.30 9.61 22.31
N ASN A 158 10.64 10.31 21.23
CA ASN A 158 10.13 11.64 20.95
C ASN A 158 10.23 12.01 19.46
N ILE A 159 9.49 13.07 19.08
CA ILE A 159 9.47 13.61 17.72
C ILE A 159 10.84 14.09 17.25
N LYS A 160 11.72 14.60 18.14
CA LYS A 160 13.06 15.06 17.73
C LYS A 160 13.90 13.91 17.17
N LYS A 161 13.90 12.75 17.83
CA LYS A 161 14.58 11.54 17.34
C LYS A 161 13.94 11.01 16.05
N LEU A 162 12.61 10.95 15.99
CA LEU A 162 11.90 10.56 14.76
C LEU A 162 12.26 11.48 13.59
N ARG A 163 12.32 12.79 13.81
CA ARG A 163 12.70 13.79 12.79
C ARG A 163 14.12 13.57 12.29
N LYS A 164 15.09 13.37 13.18
CA LYS A 164 16.49 13.08 12.81
C LYS A 164 16.60 11.83 11.92
N TYR A 165 15.80 10.80 12.21
CA TYR A 165 15.77 9.58 11.42
C TYR A 165 15.06 9.74 10.06
N THR A 166 14.02 10.57 10.01
CA THR A 166 13.07 10.65 8.88
C THR A 166 13.49 11.66 7.80
N VAL A 167 13.86 12.88 8.20
CA VAL A 167 14.07 14.01 7.28
C VAL A 167 15.11 13.77 6.19
N PRO A 168 16.25 13.10 6.45
CA PRO A 168 17.28 12.95 5.43
C PRO A 168 16.84 12.16 4.19
N SER A 169 15.98 11.14 4.34
CA SER A 169 15.69 10.23 3.23
C SER A 169 14.43 9.38 3.34
N ARG A 170 13.59 9.55 4.38
CA ARG A 170 12.45 8.64 4.68
C ARG A 170 11.14 9.40 4.87
N MET A 171 10.98 10.49 4.12
CA MET A 171 9.80 11.33 4.19
C MET A 171 8.70 10.84 3.25
N TYR A 172 7.51 10.69 3.79
CA TYR A 172 6.31 10.44 3.01
C TYR A 172 5.50 11.73 2.80
N PRO A 173 4.91 11.98 1.62
CA PRO A 173 4.17 13.22 1.34
C PRO A 173 2.93 13.40 2.21
N LEU A 174 2.83 14.54 2.90
CA LEU A 174 1.72 14.82 3.82
C LEU A 174 0.35 14.87 3.13
N LYS A 175 0.26 15.36 1.88
CA LYS A 175 -1.00 15.42 1.14
C LYS A 175 -1.57 14.01 0.92
N ARG A 176 -0.74 13.14 0.37
CA ARG A 176 -1.05 11.72 0.12
C ARG A 176 -1.41 10.97 1.41
N ALA A 177 -0.68 11.24 2.49
CA ALA A 177 -0.96 10.63 3.78
C ALA A 177 -2.31 11.01 4.37
N LYS A 178 -2.94 12.11 3.93
CA LYS A 178 -4.28 12.50 4.40
C LYS A 178 -5.39 11.76 3.66
N GLU A 179 -5.09 11.22 2.49
CA GLU A 179 -6.01 10.47 1.62
C GLU A 179 -6.10 9.02 2.09
N ASP A 180 -5.00 8.44 2.57
CA ASP A 180 -5.00 7.10 3.16
C ASP A 180 -5.30 7.08 4.67
N THR A 181 -6.22 6.24 5.12
CA THR A 181 -6.68 6.24 6.51
C THR A 181 -5.68 5.59 7.47
N PHE A 182 -4.97 4.54 7.06
CA PHE A 182 -3.98 3.86 7.89
C PHE A 182 -2.73 4.73 8.06
N ILE A 183 -2.14 5.18 6.95
CA ILE A 183 -0.97 6.06 6.90
C ILE A 183 -1.27 7.35 7.67
N LYS A 184 -2.47 7.95 7.55
CA LYS A 184 -2.86 9.12 8.33
C LYS A 184 -2.78 8.90 9.85
N ALA A 185 -3.12 7.71 10.31
CA ALA A 185 -3.11 7.40 11.74
C ALA A 185 -1.69 7.18 12.29
N LEU A 186 -0.76 6.74 11.43
CA LEU A 186 0.63 6.47 11.75
C LEU A 186 1.56 7.67 11.55
N LEU A 187 1.25 8.55 10.60
CA LEU A 187 2.15 9.62 10.21
C LEU A 187 2.23 10.72 11.28
N ARG A 188 3.47 11.14 11.58
CA ARG A 188 3.76 12.28 12.45
C ARG A 188 4.29 13.44 11.62
N PRO A 189 3.74 14.66 11.76
CA PRO A 189 4.35 15.84 11.15
C PRO A 189 5.75 16.07 11.76
N VAL A 190 6.80 15.84 10.97
CA VAL A 190 8.20 16.02 11.42
C VAL A 190 8.82 17.34 10.98
N LEU A 191 8.21 18.04 10.01
CA LEU A 191 8.69 19.32 9.49
C LEU A 191 8.07 20.55 10.16
N PHE A 192 6.92 20.40 10.81
CA PHE A 192 6.25 21.50 11.52
C PHE A 192 6.45 21.33 13.02
N GLY A 193 7.09 22.31 13.65
CA GLY A 193 7.16 22.38 15.11
C GLY A 193 5.75 22.44 15.71
N ASN A 194 5.50 21.66 16.76
CA ASN A 194 4.23 21.67 17.50
C ASN A 194 3.81 23.12 17.81
N LYS A 195 2.72 23.59 17.21
CA LYS A 195 2.00 24.80 17.64
C LYS A 195 0.93 24.52 18.70
N ASN A 196 0.99 23.39 19.40
CA ASN A 196 0.11 23.14 20.54
C ASN A 196 0.96 23.04 21.80
N LYS A 197 1.08 24.19 22.48
CA LYS A 197 1.49 24.31 23.88
C LYS A 197 0.40 25.14 24.55
N VAL A 198 -0.07 24.61 25.69
CA VAL A 198 -1.08 25.12 26.62
C VAL A 198 -2.52 24.86 26.18
#